data_AF-Q8MVD1-F1
#
_entry.id   AF-Q8MVD1-F1
#
_cell.length_a   1.000
_cell.length_b   1.000
_cell.length_c   1.000
_cell.angle_alpha   90.00
_cell.angle_beta   90.00
_cell.angle_gamma   90.00
#
_symmetry.space_group_name_H-M   'P 1'
#
loop_
_entity.id
_entity.type
_entity.pdbx_description
1 polymer ?
#
loop_
_entity_poly.entity_id
_entity_poly.type
_entity_poly.pdbx_seq_one_letter_code
_entity_poly.pdbx_strand_id
1 'polypeptide(L)'
;MKATIAVLCVLVAVAYTIVVEARMKSHPIDNGPLDPKCVKPRECPGTSQTVSYYNPEAGCQLIQLGANCTDNGNYKTLGECNKHCLPAPGTPSRLG
;
A
#
# COMPACT_ATOMS: atom_id res chain seq x y z
N MET A 1 -15.17 31.24 -35.27
CA MET A 1 -14.35 30.15 -34.70
C MET A 1 -14.19 30.39 -33.20
N LYS A 2 -14.97 29.69 -32.34
CA LYS A 2 -14.92 29.83 -30.86
C LYS A 2 -15.48 28.59 -30.16
N ALA A 3 -16.44 27.91 -30.79
CA ALA A 3 -17.03 26.67 -30.26
C ALA A 3 -16.09 25.45 -30.32
N THR A 4 -15.18 25.38 -31.30
CA THR A 4 -14.26 24.24 -31.48
C THR A 4 -13.21 24.14 -30.36
N ILE A 5 -12.78 25.26 -29.80
CA ILE A 5 -11.78 25.29 -28.72
C ILE A 5 -12.39 24.73 -27.42
N ALA A 6 -13.65 25.05 -27.13
CA ALA A 6 -14.34 24.57 -25.93
C ALA A 6 -14.54 23.04 -25.95
N VAL A 7 -14.87 22.47 -27.11
CA VAL A 7 -15.06 21.01 -27.26
C VAL A 7 -13.73 20.26 -27.09
N LEU A 8 -12.63 20.80 -27.61
CA LEU A 8 -11.30 20.20 -27.47
C LEU A 8 -10.85 20.16 -26.00
N CYS A 9 -11.07 21.23 -25.22
CA CYS A 9 -10.70 21.24 -23.79
C CYS A 9 -11.47 20.21 -22.97
N VAL A 10 -12.77 19.99 -23.27
CA VAL A 10 -13.60 19.01 -22.56
C VAL A 10 -13.16 17.58 -22.87
N LEU A 11 -12.81 17.28 -24.13
CA LEU A 11 -12.34 15.94 -24.53
C LEU A 11 -10.99 15.59 -23.90
N VAL A 12 -10.07 16.56 -23.83
CA VAL A 12 -8.76 16.38 -23.22
C VAL A 12 -8.90 16.10 -21.71
N ALA A 13 -9.75 16.86 -21.01
CA ALA A 13 -9.99 16.66 -19.58
C ALA A 13 -10.57 15.26 -19.27
N VAL A 14 -11.53 14.79 -20.07
CA VAL A 14 -12.13 13.46 -19.90
C VAL A 14 -11.12 12.34 -20.20
N ALA A 15 -10.25 12.50 -21.19
CA ALA A 15 -9.20 11.52 -21.45
C ALA A 15 -8.20 11.40 -20.28
N TYR A 16 -7.82 12.52 -19.66
CA TYR A 16 -6.93 12.51 -18.50
C TYR A 16 -7.57 11.85 -17.27
N THR A 17 -8.87 12.06 -17.01
CA THR A 17 -9.53 11.42 -15.87
C THR A 17 -9.61 9.90 -16.03
N ILE A 18 -9.92 9.40 -17.23
CA ILE A 18 -10.01 7.96 -17.50
C ILE A 18 -8.63 7.28 -17.39
N VAL A 19 -7.58 7.93 -17.88
CA VAL A 19 -6.20 7.41 -17.77
C VAL A 19 -5.76 7.34 -16.31
N VAL A 20 -6.08 8.35 -15.49
CA VAL A 20 -5.72 8.34 -14.05
C VAL A 20 -6.42 7.21 -13.31
N GLU A 21 -7.72 7.00 -13.54
CA GLU A 21 -8.47 5.90 -12.91
C GLU A 21 -7.96 4.51 -13.32
N ALA A 22 -7.59 4.35 -14.60
CA ALA A 22 -7.00 3.11 -15.09
C ALA A 22 -5.61 2.86 -14.48
N ARG A 23 -4.76 3.89 -14.34
CA ARG A 23 -3.41 3.78 -13.74
C ARG A 23 -3.46 3.53 -12.23
N MET A 24 -4.50 3.99 -11.53
CA MET A 24 -4.73 3.67 -10.12
C MET A 24 -5.17 2.22 -9.92
N LYS A 25 -5.95 1.64 -10.86
CA LYS A 25 -6.43 0.25 -10.78
C LYS A 25 -5.46 -0.80 -11.35
N SER A 26 -4.43 -0.41 -12.09
CA SER A 26 -3.63 -1.34 -12.91
C SER A 26 -2.13 -1.34 -12.64
N HIS A 27 -1.69 -1.06 -11.42
CA HIS A 27 -0.38 -1.57 -11.01
C HIS A 27 -0.59 -2.99 -10.47
N PRO A 28 -0.16 -4.05 -11.19
CA PRO A 28 0.01 -5.33 -10.56
C PRO A 28 0.96 -5.11 -9.38
N ILE A 29 0.47 -5.34 -8.17
CA ILE A 29 1.30 -5.37 -6.97
C ILE A 29 2.34 -6.47 -7.24
N ASP A 30 3.59 -6.06 -7.44
CA ASP A 30 4.67 -6.97 -7.79
C ASP A 30 4.80 -8.03 -6.69
N ASN A 31 4.80 -9.30 -7.13
CA ASN A 31 4.69 -10.53 -6.34
C ASN A 31 6.08 -11.07 -5.97
N GLY A 32 6.98 -10.19 -5.51
CA GLY A 32 8.23 -10.63 -4.88
C GLY A 32 7.94 -11.29 -3.53
N PRO A 33 8.77 -12.24 -3.04
CA PRO A 33 8.64 -12.69 -1.65
C PRO A 33 8.87 -11.47 -0.76
N LEU A 34 7.80 -11.01 -0.10
CA LEU A 34 7.90 -10.04 0.98
C LEU A 34 8.97 -10.54 1.95
N ASP A 35 9.80 -9.64 2.48
CA ASP A 35 10.59 -9.94 3.68
C ASP A 35 9.66 -10.70 4.63
N PRO A 36 10.02 -11.89 5.15
CA PRO A 36 9.16 -12.65 6.04
C PRO A 36 8.60 -11.80 7.20
N LYS A 37 9.33 -10.76 7.60
CA LYS A 37 8.94 -9.75 8.60
C LYS A 37 7.88 -8.75 8.14
N CYS A 38 7.55 -8.71 6.86
CA CYS A 38 6.44 -7.94 6.30
C CYS A 38 5.14 -8.75 6.23
N VAL A 39 5.20 -10.09 6.34
CA VAL A 39 4.01 -10.95 6.23
C VAL A 39 3.15 -10.85 7.49
N LYS A 40 1.81 -10.79 7.31
CA LYS A 40 0.88 -10.80 8.44
C LYS A 40 1.10 -12.06 9.30
N PRO A 41 1.35 -11.93 10.60
CA PRO A 41 1.44 -13.09 11.49
C PRO A 41 0.09 -13.79 11.60
N ARG A 42 0.12 -15.08 11.96
CA ARG A 42 -1.11 -15.86 12.14
C ARG A 42 -2.00 -15.19 13.18
N GLU A 43 -3.31 -15.20 12.95
CA GLU A 43 -4.26 -14.64 13.92
C GLU A 43 -4.12 -15.35 15.26
N CYS A 44 -3.78 -14.54 16.26
CA CYS A 44 -3.47 -15.00 17.60
C CYS A 44 -3.88 -13.89 18.58
N PRO A 45 -5.18 -13.82 18.92
CA PRO A 45 -5.74 -12.69 19.64
C PRO A 45 -5.11 -12.51 21.02
N GLY A 46 -4.88 -11.25 21.40
CA GLY A 46 -4.41 -10.86 22.73
C GLY A 46 -3.58 -9.58 22.66
N THR A 47 -3.02 -9.16 23.79
CA THR A 47 -2.40 -7.82 23.97
C THR A 47 -0.97 -7.86 24.49
N SER A 48 -0.33 -9.04 24.46
CA SER A 48 0.99 -9.25 25.04
C SER A 48 2.11 -8.58 24.26
N GLN A 49 1.95 -8.41 22.94
CA GLN A 49 2.89 -7.67 22.11
C GLN A 49 2.19 -6.97 20.96
N THR A 50 2.83 -5.93 20.44
CA THR A 50 2.38 -5.21 19.23
C THR A 50 3.49 -5.25 18.19
N VAL A 51 3.17 -5.69 16.98
CA VAL A 51 4.09 -5.74 15.83
C VAL A 51 3.46 -5.12 14.60
N SER A 52 4.26 -4.89 13.57
CA SER A 52 3.84 -4.28 12.30
C SER A 52 4.10 -5.20 11.11
N TYR A 53 3.16 -5.22 10.19
CA TYR A 53 3.18 -6.03 8.97
C TYR A 53 2.65 -5.22 7.79
N TYR A 54 2.96 -5.65 6.57
CA TYR A 54 2.49 -5.02 5.35
C TYR A 54 1.13 -5.59 4.91
N ASN A 55 0.18 -4.70 4.66
CA ASN A 55 -1.10 -4.99 4.05
C ASN A 55 -1.13 -4.39 2.63
N PRO A 56 -1.36 -5.19 1.57
CA PRO A 56 -1.41 -4.70 0.19
C PRO A 56 -2.51 -3.68 -0.13
N GLU A 57 -3.52 -3.53 0.73
CA GLU A 57 -4.62 -2.56 0.58
C GLU A 57 -4.38 -1.30 1.41
N ALA A 58 -3.69 -1.43 2.56
CA ALA A 58 -3.59 -0.37 3.57
C ALA A 58 -2.15 0.04 3.93
N GLY A 59 -1.13 -0.54 3.30
CA GLY A 59 0.28 -0.36 3.67
C GLY A 59 0.62 -1.02 5.01
N CYS A 60 1.65 -0.51 5.70
CA CYS A 60 2.04 -1.04 7.01
C CYS A 60 0.99 -0.79 8.09
N GLN A 61 0.62 -1.84 8.81
CA GLN A 61 -0.41 -1.84 9.86
C GLN A 61 0.14 -2.42 11.17
N LEU A 62 -0.44 -2.04 12.31
CA LEU A 62 -0.15 -2.64 13.61
C LEU A 62 -1.13 -3.78 13.92
N ILE A 63 -0.64 -4.81 14.59
CA ILE A 63 -1.46 -5.89 15.15
C ILE A 63 -0.99 -6.21 16.56
N GLN A 64 -1.96 -6.47 17.44
CA GLN A 64 -1.70 -6.99 18.78
C GLN A 64 -1.79 -8.52 18.76
N LEU A 65 -0.81 -9.16 19.40
CA LEU A 65 -0.73 -10.60 19.51
C LEU A 65 -0.80 -11.01 20.98
N GLY A 66 -1.44 -12.14 21.24
CA GLY A 66 -1.46 -12.78 22.55
C GLY A 66 -0.11 -13.34 22.99
N ALA A 67 -0.09 -13.90 24.20
CA ALA A 67 1.10 -14.58 24.72
C ALA A 67 1.37 -15.86 23.91
N ASN A 68 2.65 -16.17 23.69
CA ASN A 68 3.13 -17.35 22.94
C ASN A 68 2.77 -17.38 21.45
N CYS A 69 2.38 -16.24 20.87
CA CYS A 69 2.18 -16.12 19.42
C CYS A 69 3.52 -15.95 18.70
N THR A 70 3.67 -16.57 17.52
CA THR A 70 4.76 -16.23 16.62
C THR A 70 4.48 -14.89 15.95
N ASP A 71 5.51 -14.06 15.88
CA ASP A 71 5.45 -12.77 15.19
C ASP A 71 6.20 -12.78 13.89
N ASN A 72 6.64 -13.93 13.37
CA ASN A 72 7.43 -14.03 12.13
C ASN A 72 8.67 -13.12 12.07
N GLY A 73 9.14 -12.59 13.22
CA GLY A 73 10.18 -11.54 13.26
C GLY A 73 9.72 -10.16 12.77
N ASN A 74 8.41 -9.90 12.69
CA ASN A 74 7.78 -8.65 12.28
C ASN A 74 8.40 -7.44 12.99
N TYR A 75 8.39 -6.29 12.32
CA TYR A 75 8.97 -5.07 12.89
C TYR A 75 8.17 -4.55 14.08
N LYS A 76 8.85 -3.95 15.05
CA LYS A 76 8.20 -3.39 16.25
C LYS A 76 7.48 -2.07 16.00
N THR A 77 7.76 -1.39 14.91
CA THR A 77 7.22 -0.04 14.62
C THR A 77 6.82 0.10 13.15
N LEU A 78 5.80 0.93 12.91
CA LEU A 78 5.40 1.31 11.55
C LEU A 78 6.54 1.93 10.75
N GLY A 79 7.45 2.67 11.40
CA GLY A 79 8.60 3.28 10.73
C GLY A 79 9.55 2.26 10.14
N GLU A 80 9.88 1.22 10.91
CA GLU A 80 10.72 0.11 10.43
C GLU A 80 10.00 -0.69 9.34
N CYS A 81 8.71 -0.98 9.51
CA CYS A 81 7.92 -1.61 8.44
C CYS A 81 7.93 -0.78 7.15
N ASN A 82 7.65 0.52 7.22
CA ASN A 82 7.62 1.39 6.03
C ASN A 82 9.00 1.57 5.38
N LYS A 83 10.08 1.39 6.14
CA LYS A 83 11.46 1.46 5.64
C LYS A 83 11.87 0.19 4.89
N HIS A 84 11.33 -0.96 5.28
CA HIS A 84 11.79 -2.26 4.80
C HIS A 84 10.77 -3.01 3.92
N CYS A 85 9.49 -2.69 4.03
CA CYS A 85 8.41 -3.26 3.22
C CYS A 85 8.06 -2.35 2.03
N LEU A 86 7.17 -2.84 1.17
CA LEU A 86 6.64 -2.07 0.05
C LEU A 86 5.91 -0.79 0.55
N PRO A 87 5.91 0.29 -0.25
CA PRO A 87 5.16 1.50 0.07
C PRO A 87 3.65 1.24 0.09
N ALA A 88 2.90 2.11 0.76
CA ALA A 88 1.45 2.03 0.77
C ALA A 88 0.88 2.23 -0.65
N PRO A 89 -0.19 1.52 -1.03
CA PRO A 89 -0.85 1.73 -2.32
C PRO A 89 -1.22 3.21 -2.50
N GLY A 90 -0.94 3.77 -3.69
CA GLY A 90 -1.23 5.17 -3.98
C GLY A 90 -0.24 6.19 -3.42
N THR A 91 0.76 5.78 -2.61
CA THR A 91 1.93 6.65 -2.39
C THR A 91 2.89 6.49 -3.56
N PRO A 92 3.20 7.56 -4.32
CA PRO A 92 4.27 7.48 -5.31
C PRO A 92 5.54 7.13 -4.56
N SER A 93 6.18 6.03 -4.95
CA SER A 93 7.51 5.65 -4.48
C SER A 93 8.41 6.86 -4.67
N ARG A 94 8.73 7.56 -3.59
CA ARG A 94 9.67 8.67 -3.63
C ARG A 94 11.04 8.02 -3.77
N LEU A 95 11.39 7.65 -5.01
CA LEU A 95 12.76 7.31 -5.38
C LEU A 95 13.60 8.53 -4.97
N GLY A 96 14.36 8.35 -3.89
CA GLY A 96 15.51 9.17 -3.56
C GLY A 96 16.74 8.62 -4.23
#